data_AF-A0A2A2KAY7-F1
#
_entry.id   AF-A0A2A2KAY7-F1
#
_cell.length_a   1.000
_cell.length_b   1.000
_cell.length_c   1.000
_cell.angle_alpha   90.00
_cell.angle_beta   90.00
_cell.angle_gamma   90.00
#
_symmetry.space_group_name_H-M   'P 1'
#
loop_
_entity.id
_entity.type
_entity.pdbx_description
1 polymer ?
#
loop_
_entity_poly.entity_id
_entity_poly.type
_entity_poly.pdbx_seq_one_letter_code
_entity_poly.pdbx_strand_id
1 'polypeptide(L)'
;MMYQIFGLLFVLPVLVYSIPCSFIYGNQQVTYGIRNGTLHFRFVLTGIRPGTTGWTGVGFGSSMYSGIDTIMIRVLNNRILITDEYVRGYQPPYPDRINNVYVYGTRLTNGVMVAAFSRPIYSYEQPYDANLVGCTPWKFMVGLNRMDINGHAHHHSVTPIHQVVCLNNCVV
;
A
#
# COMPACT_ATOMS: atom_id res chain seq x y z
N MET A 1 66.22 5.50 11.71
CA MET A 1 65.71 4.17 11.34
C MET A 1 64.20 4.18 11.61
N MET A 2 63.43 4.18 10.53
CA MET A 2 61.99 3.89 10.37
C MET A 2 60.94 4.51 11.32
N TYR A 3 60.18 5.47 10.79
CA TYR A 3 58.89 5.95 11.31
C TYR A 3 57.80 4.90 11.03
N GLN A 4 57.04 4.49 12.05
CA GLN A 4 55.76 3.79 11.86
C GLN A 4 54.61 4.80 11.99
N ILE A 5 53.96 5.09 10.87
CA ILE A 5 52.75 5.89 10.81
C ILE A 5 51.57 4.93 11.03
N PHE A 6 50.92 5.03 12.19
CA PHE A 6 49.61 4.40 12.39
C PHE A 6 48.56 5.22 11.62
N GLY A 7 48.12 4.71 10.48
CA GLY A 7 46.98 5.28 9.75
C GLY A 7 45.69 5.03 10.52
N LEU A 8 45.07 6.08 11.04
CA LEU A 8 43.69 6.03 11.52
C LEU A 8 42.76 5.74 10.34
N LEU A 9 42.13 4.56 10.31
CA LEU A 9 40.98 4.29 9.47
C LEU A 9 39.80 5.13 9.99
N PHE A 10 39.46 6.22 9.32
CA PHE A 10 38.20 6.93 9.52
C PHE A 10 37.08 6.08 8.93
N VAL A 11 36.32 5.39 9.79
CA VAL A 11 35.02 4.82 9.41
C VAL A 11 34.04 6.00 9.33
N LEU A 12 33.81 6.51 8.12
CA LEU A 12 32.77 7.52 7.90
C LEU A 12 31.41 6.86 8.21
N PRO A 13 30.56 7.46 9.06
CA PRO A 13 29.21 6.96 9.24
C PRO A 13 28.47 7.07 7.90
N VAL A 14 28.09 5.93 7.34
CA VAL A 14 27.18 5.90 6.19
C VAL A 14 25.87 6.50 6.66
N LEU A 15 25.56 7.72 6.21
CA LEU A 15 24.24 8.31 6.38
C LEU A 15 23.27 7.45 5.55
N VAL A 16 22.55 6.55 6.21
CA VAL A 16 21.43 5.83 5.59
C VAL A 16 20.28 6.83 5.52
N TYR A 17 20.11 7.46 4.36
CA TYR A 17 18.94 8.31 4.11
C TYR A 17 17.69 7.43 4.11
N SER A 18 16.79 7.71 5.06
CA SER A 18 15.49 7.05 5.22
C SER A 18 14.53 7.60 4.17
N ILE A 19 14.47 6.94 3.01
CA ILE A 19 13.60 7.33 1.90
C ILE A 19 12.41 6.37 1.81
N PRO A 20 11.18 6.89 1.67
CA PRO A 20 10.02 6.03 1.43
C PRO A 20 10.18 5.37 0.07
N CYS A 21 9.64 4.16 -0.05
CA CYS A 21 9.54 3.47 -1.31
C CYS A 21 8.35 4.00 -2.12
N SER A 22 8.40 3.77 -3.43
CA SER A 22 7.31 4.15 -4.32
C SER A 22 7.00 3.09 -5.37
N PHE A 23 5.72 2.93 -5.67
CA PHE A 23 5.21 2.25 -6.84
C PHE A 23 4.57 3.29 -7.77
N ILE A 24 4.93 3.28 -9.05
CA ILE A 24 4.39 4.20 -10.06
C ILE A 24 3.93 3.39 -11.25
N TYR A 25 2.68 3.61 -11.68
CA TYR A 25 2.11 2.98 -12.86
C TYR A 25 1.08 3.90 -13.52
N GLY A 26 1.38 4.37 -14.73
CA GLY A 26 0.53 5.31 -15.45
C GLY A 26 0.26 6.58 -14.64
N ASN A 27 -1.02 6.83 -14.33
CA ASN A 27 -1.50 7.96 -13.55
C ASN A 27 -1.59 7.69 -12.04
N GLN A 28 -1.09 6.55 -11.57
CA GLN A 28 -1.11 6.13 -10.18
C GLN A 28 0.29 6.16 -9.57
N GLN A 29 0.41 6.75 -8.39
CA GLN A 29 1.60 6.71 -7.55
C GLN A 29 1.23 6.31 -6.14
N VAL A 30 1.95 5.35 -5.58
CA VAL A 30 1.81 4.90 -4.18
C VAL A 30 3.15 5.08 -3.51
N THR A 31 3.23 5.98 -2.54
CA THR A 31 4.40 6.14 -1.68
C THR A 31 4.13 5.42 -0.37
N TYR A 32 5.09 4.65 0.12
CA TYR A 32 4.94 3.90 1.36
C TYR A 32 6.25 3.77 2.14
N GLY A 33 6.16 3.70 3.46
CA GLY A 33 7.32 3.50 4.32
C GLY A 33 6.96 3.17 5.77
N ILE A 34 7.91 2.57 6.48
CA ILE A 34 7.76 2.19 7.89
C ILE A 34 8.25 3.31 8.79
N ARG A 35 7.45 3.67 9.79
CA ARG A 35 7.86 4.44 10.96
C ARG A 35 7.33 3.77 12.23
N ASN A 36 8.20 3.48 13.19
CA ASN A 36 7.84 2.86 14.48
C ASN A 36 6.94 1.61 14.36
N GLY A 37 7.27 0.69 13.45
CA GLY A 37 6.50 -0.55 13.24
C GLY A 37 5.13 -0.36 12.55
N THR A 38 4.84 0.86 12.09
CA THR A 38 3.62 1.18 11.33
C THR A 38 4.00 1.47 9.88
N LEU A 39 3.29 0.85 8.95
CA LEU A 39 3.42 1.11 7.53
C LEU A 39 2.47 2.22 7.12
N HIS A 40 3.02 3.31 6.61
CA HIS A 40 2.28 4.47 6.14
C HIS A 40 2.18 4.44 4.62
N PHE A 41 1.01 4.79 4.10
CA PHE A 41 0.73 4.87 2.67
C PHE A 41 0.28 6.27 2.29
N ARG A 42 0.64 6.66 1.07
CA ARG A 42 0.09 7.81 0.38
C ARG A 42 -0.18 7.45 -1.08
N PHE A 43 -1.46 7.29 -1.42
CA PHE A 43 -1.94 7.03 -2.78
C PHE A 43 -2.21 8.36 -3.48
N VAL A 44 -1.82 8.44 -4.76
CA VAL A 44 -2.22 9.44 -5.73
C VAL A 44 -2.77 8.74 -6.95
N LEU A 45 -3.95 9.16 -7.39
CA LEU A 45 -4.49 8.80 -8.69
C LEU A 45 -5.01 10.05 -9.38
N THR A 46 -4.52 10.34 -10.58
CA THR A 46 -4.93 11.51 -11.36
C THR A 46 -5.88 11.13 -12.50
N GLY A 47 -6.55 12.11 -13.12
CA GLY A 47 -7.44 11.87 -14.27
C GLY A 47 -8.81 11.28 -13.90
N ILE A 48 -9.24 11.41 -12.64
CA ILE A 48 -10.57 10.98 -12.21
C ILE A 48 -11.62 11.99 -12.69
N ARG A 49 -12.62 11.54 -13.46
CA ARG A 49 -13.70 12.42 -13.91
C ARG A 49 -14.67 12.69 -12.76
N PRO A 50 -15.23 13.91 -12.63
CA PRO A 50 -16.26 14.21 -11.63
C PRO A 50 -17.45 13.23 -11.71
N GLY A 51 -17.98 12.82 -10.56
CA GLY A 51 -19.10 11.87 -10.50
C GLY A 51 -18.74 10.42 -10.82
N THR A 52 -17.46 10.11 -11.05
CA THR A 52 -17.03 8.72 -11.27
C THR A 52 -17.10 7.92 -9.97
N THR A 53 -17.61 6.70 -10.08
CA THR A 53 -17.60 5.70 -9.01
C THR A 53 -16.65 4.57 -9.40
N GLY A 54 -15.81 4.14 -8.47
CA GLY A 54 -14.85 3.07 -8.73
C GLY A 54 -13.96 2.74 -7.55
N TRP A 55 -13.03 1.81 -7.73
CA TRP A 55 -12.16 1.34 -6.66
C TRP A 55 -10.72 1.08 -7.12
N THR A 56 -9.78 1.21 -6.18
CA THR A 56 -8.37 0.84 -6.30
C THR A 56 -7.90 0.29 -4.96
N GLY A 57 -6.62 -0.04 -4.81
CA GLY A 57 -6.10 -0.53 -3.53
C GLY A 57 -4.74 -1.20 -3.60
N VAL A 58 -4.40 -1.84 -2.50
CA VAL A 58 -3.22 -2.70 -2.36
C VAL A 58 -3.61 -3.97 -1.61
N GLY A 59 -3.09 -5.10 -2.06
CA GLY A 59 -3.23 -6.39 -1.38
C GLY A 59 -1.88 -6.99 -0.99
N PHE A 60 -1.88 -7.81 0.07
CA PHE A 60 -0.74 -8.46 0.68
C PHE A 60 -0.99 -9.96 0.78
N GLY A 61 0.00 -10.78 0.42
CA GLY A 61 -0.11 -12.24 0.37
C GLY A 61 0.15 -12.77 -1.03
N SER A 62 0.31 -14.09 -1.20
CA SER A 62 0.85 -14.65 -2.45
C SER A 62 -0.21 -14.89 -3.52
N SER A 63 -1.42 -15.29 -3.14
CA SER A 63 -2.48 -15.70 -4.07
C SER A 63 -3.87 -15.65 -3.44
N MET A 64 -4.92 -15.62 -4.26
CA MET A 64 -6.30 -15.75 -3.77
C MET A 64 -6.62 -17.13 -3.19
N TYR A 65 -5.79 -18.16 -3.43
CA TYR A 65 -5.95 -19.47 -2.79
C TYR A 65 -5.55 -19.43 -1.31
N SER A 66 -4.39 -18.81 -1.04
CA SER A 66 -3.86 -18.59 0.31
C SER A 66 -4.56 -17.46 1.06
N GLY A 67 -5.25 -16.57 0.35
CA GLY A 67 -5.81 -15.36 0.90
C GLY A 67 -4.97 -14.12 0.58
N ILE A 68 -5.64 -12.98 0.47
CA ILE A 68 -5.03 -11.67 0.26
C ILE A 68 -5.70 -10.68 1.23
N ASP A 69 -4.92 -10.20 2.19
CA ASP A 69 -5.22 -9.02 3.02
C ASP A 69 -5.22 -7.80 2.11
N THR A 70 -6.31 -7.05 2.04
CA THR A 70 -6.56 -6.04 1.01
C THR A 70 -7.10 -4.75 1.59
N ILE A 71 -6.36 -3.66 1.39
CA ILE A 71 -6.86 -2.32 1.70
C ILE A 71 -7.47 -1.73 0.43
N MET A 72 -8.77 -1.50 0.46
CA MET A 72 -9.51 -0.95 -0.65
C MET A 72 -9.74 0.55 -0.51
N ILE A 73 -9.59 1.28 -1.62
CA ILE A 73 -9.88 2.71 -1.73
C ILE A 73 -11.01 2.86 -2.74
N ARG A 74 -12.20 3.20 -2.25
CA ARG A 74 -13.40 3.41 -3.06
C ARG A 74 -13.66 4.89 -3.27
N VAL A 75 -13.98 5.27 -4.50
CA VAL A 75 -14.53 6.58 -4.85
C VAL A 75 -16.02 6.37 -5.13
N LEU A 76 -16.88 7.02 -4.35
CA LEU A 76 -18.33 6.96 -4.51
C LEU A 76 -18.92 8.36 -4.31
N ASN A 77 -19.60 8.90 -5.32
CA ASN A 77 -20.25 10.22 -5.24
C ASN A 77 -19.29 11.32 -4.74
N ASN A 78 -18.09 11.39 -5.35
CA ASN A 78 -16.99 12.28 -4.98
C ASN A 78 -16.42 12.11 -3.56
N ARG A 79 -16.81 11.08 -2.82
CA ARG A 79 -16.25 10.73 -1.50
C ARG A 79 -15.27 9.58 -1.66
N ILE A 80 -14.24 9.58 -0.82
CA ILE A 80 -13.29 8.47 -0.73
C ILE A 80 -13.59 7.70 0.55
N LEU A 81 -13.72 6.39 0.43
CA LEU A 81 -13.83 5.46 1.55
C LEU A 81 -12.64 4.50 1.48
N ILE A 82 -11.99 4.27 2.62
CA ILE A 82 -10.91 3.30 2.74
C ILE A 82 -11.39 2.21 3.69
N THR A 83 -11.24 0.95 3.29
CA THR A 83 -11.68 -0.21 4.07
C THR A 83 -10.60 -1.26 4.10
N ASP A 84 -10.58 -1.97 5.23
CA ASP A 84 -9.76 -3.14 5.48
C ASP A 84 -10.57 -4.39 5.13
N GLU A 85 -10.08 -5.19 4.19
CA GLU A 85 -10.83 -6.27 3.56
C GLU A 85 -9.95 -7.48 3.30
N TYR A 86 -10.58 -8.61 3.06
CA TYR A 86 -9.88 -9.84 2.75
C TYR A 86 -10.49 -10.55 1.55
N VAL A 87 -9.64 -11.21 0.78
CA VAL A 87 -10.02 -11.87 -0.48
C VAL A 87 -9.52 -13.31 -0.48
N ARG A 88 -10.41 -14.26 -0.75
CA ARG A 88 -10.05 -15.67 -0.97
C ARG A 88 -10.98 -16.33 -1.98
N GLY A 89 -10.44 -17.23 -2.79
CA GLY A 89 -11.23 -18.13 -3.65
C GLY A 89 -11.86 -17.49 -4.89
N TYR A 90 -11.22 -16.48 -5.50
CA TYR A 90 -11.74 -15.77 -6.69
C TYR A 90 -13.11 -15.10 -6.49
N GLN A 91 -13.39 -14.67 -5.26
CA GLN A 91 -14.62 -13.97 -4.89
C GLN A 91 -14.35 -12.47 -4.70
N PRO A 92 -15.41 -11.64 -4.68
CA PRO A 92 -15.28 -10.25 -4.25
C PRO A 92 -14.65 -10.14 -2.84
N PRO A 93 -13.90 -9.06 -2.58
CA PRO A 93 -13.45 -8.71 -1.24
C PRO A 93 -14.60 -8.59 -0.24
N TYR A 94 -14.35 -8.98 1.01
CA TYR A 94 -15.27 -8.76 2.12
C TYR A 94 -14.59 -8.04 3.28
N PRO A 95 -15.33 -7.19 4.03
CA PRO A 95 -14.77 -6.46 5.17
C PRO A 95 -14.13 -7.37 6.21
N ASP A 96 -12.96 -6.97 6.71
CA ASP A 96 -12.36 -7.64 7.85
C ASP A 96 -13.16 -7.34 9.13
N ARG A 97 -13.16 -8.27 10.08
CA ARG A 97 -13.86 -8.14 11.35
C ARG A 97 -13.18 -7.13 12.26
N ILE A 98 -11.86 -7.00 12.15
CA ILE A 98 -11.07 -6.01 12.87
C ILE A 98 -10.46 -5.09 11.82
N ASN A 99 -10.70 -3.80 11.95
CA ASN A 99 -10.11 -2.80 11.06
C ASN A 99 -8.82 -2.28 11.70
N ASN A 100 -7.67 -2.62 11.14
CA ASN A 100 -6.36 -2.14 11.59
C ASN A 100 -5.84 -0.94 10.78
N VAL A 101 -6.66 -0.43 9.85
CA VAL A 101 -6.34 0.70 8.99
C VAL A 101 -6.75 2.02 9.66
N TYR A 102 -5.76 2.87 9.90
CA TYR A 102 -5.97 4.24 10.37
C TYR A 102 -5.87 5.23 9.21
N VAL A 103 -6.91 6.03 8.97
CA VAL A 103 -6.97 7.00 7.87
C VAL A 103 -6.57 8.39 8.37
N TYR A 104 -5.50 8.96 7.81
CA TYR A 104 -5.06 10.33 8.11
C TYR A 104 -5.89 11.38 7.38
N GLY A 105 -6.25 11.09 6.14
CA GLY A 105 -7.01 12.02 5.32
C GLY A 105 -7.17 11.55 3.89
N THR A 106 -8.23 12.06 3.28
CA THR A 106 -8.58 11.79 1.89
C THR A 106 -8.97 13.09 1.20
N ARG A 107 -8.63 13.23 -0.08
CA ARG A 107 -9.01 14.38 -0.88
C ARG A 107 -9.26 13.97 -2.32
N LEU A 108 -10.39 14.36 -2.88
CA LEU A 108 -10.66 14.27 -4.32
C LEU A 108 -11.02 15.67 -4.81
N THR A 109 -10.11 16.29 -5.57
CA THR A 109 -10.36 17.61 -6.17
C THR A 109 -9.61 17.73 -7.48
N ASN A 110 -10.19 18.43 -8.46
CA ASN A 110 -9.63 18.64 -9.80
C ASN A 110 -9.14 17.33 -10.46
N GLY A 111 -9.91 16.24 -10.27
CA GLY A 111 -9.59 14.91 -10.80
C GLY A 111 -8.37 14.23 -10.20
N VAL A 112 -7.88 14.70 -9.05
CA VAL A 112 -6.79 14.08 -8.30
C VAL A 112 -7.33 13.54 -6.99
N MET A 113 -7.26 12.21 -6.83
CA MET A 113 -7.49 11.53 -5.57
C MET A 113 -6.18 11.40 -4.81
N VAL A 114 -6.21 11.75 -3.53
CA VAL A 114 -5.17 11.50 -2.55
C VAL A 114 -5.79 10.75 -1.37
N ALA A 115 -5.18 9.65 -0.97
CA ALA A 115 -5.56 8.89 0.21
C ALA A 115 -4.30 8.61 1.05
N ALA A 116 -4.34 8.99 2.33
CA ALA A 116 -3.26 8.76 3.27
C ALA A 116 -3.77 7.96 4.46
N PHE A 117 -3.14 6.83 4.73
CA PHE A 117 -3.55 5.89 5.77
C PHE A 117 -2.35 5.06 6.23
N SER A 118 -2.55 4.24 7.25
CA SER A 118 -1.54 3.34 7.79
C SER A 118 -2.13 2.07 8.36
N ARG A 119 -1.28 1.06 8.53
CA ARG A 119 -1.57 -0.10 9.39
C ARG A 119 -0.28 -0.64 10.04
N PRO A 120 -0.37 -1.41 11.12
CA PRO A 120 0.79 -2.11 11.69
C PRO A 120 1.45 -3.07 10.68
N ILE A 121 2.77 -3.25 10.76
CA ILE A 121 3.46 -4.27 9.94
C ILE A 121 3.35 -5.69 10.52
N TYR A 122 3.06 -5.78 11.81
CA TYR A 122 2.82 -7.03 12.52
C TYR A 122 1.32 -7.22 12.68
N SER A 123 0.84 -8.41 12.38
CA SER A 123 -0.51 -8.82 12.78
C SER A 123 -0.51 -10.23 13.34
N TYR A 124 -1.46 -10.45 14.25
CA TYR A 124 -1.76 -11.73 14.88
C TYR A 124 -3.09 -12.32 14.37
N GLU A 125 -3.82 -11.59 13.53
CA GLU A 125 -5.13 -12.01 13.02
C GLU A 125 -4.99 -12.86 11.77
N GLN A 126 -4.77 -14.16 11.97
CA GLN A 126 -4.75 -15.11 10.86
C GLN A 126 -6.17 -15.64 10.59
N PRO A 127 -6.57 -15.80 9.30
CA PRO A 127 -5.77 -15.60 8.08
C PRO A 127 -5.94 -14.21 7.44
N TYR A 128 -6.66 -13.28 8.07
CA TYR A 128 -7.18 -12.07 7.43
C TYR A 128 -6.11 -11.00 7.22
N ASP A 129 -5.19 -10.88 8.18
CA ASP A 129 -4.08 -9.95 8.12
C ASP A 129 -2.75 -10.62 7.77
N ALA A 130 -2.05 -10.05 6.80
CA ALA A 130 -0.68 -10.40 6.47
C ALA A 130 0.32 -9.75 7.43
N ASN A 131 1.30 -10.55 7.88
CA ASN A 131 2.51 -10.01 8.48
C ASN A 131 3.44 -9.48 7.37
N LEU A 132 3.83 -8.21 7.44
CA LEU A 132 4.57 -7.50 6.38
C LEU A 132 6.07 -7.37 6.67
N VAL A 133 6.59 -8.03 7.71
CA VAL A 133 8.01 -8.00 8.04
C VAL A 133 8.86 -8.62 6.94
N GLY A 134 9.97 -7.97 6.59
CA GLY A 134 10.89 -8.45 5.58
C GLY A 134 10.40 -8.19 4.15
N CYS A 135 10.54 -9.20 3.29
CA CYS A 135 10.17 -9.15 1.87
C CYS A 135 8.89 -9.94 1.63
N THR A 136 7.79 -9.27 1.31
CA THR A 136 6.48 -9.90 1.17
C THR A 136 5.85 -9.61 -0.21
N PRO A 137 5.05 -10.54 -0.75
CA PRO A 137 4.42 -10.37 -2.05
C PRO A 137 3.20 -9.46 -1.95
N TRP A 138 3.22 -8.36 -2.68
CA TRP A 138 2.15 -7.37 -2.75
C TRP A 138 1.44 -7.44 -4.10
N LYS A 139 0.24 -6.85 -4.17
CA LYS A 139 -0.58 -6.65 -5.37
C LYS A 139 -1.03 -5.21 -5.40
N PHE A 140 -0.61 -4.46 -6.40
CA PHE A 140 -1.10 -3.10 -6.61
C PHE A 140 -2.25 -3.15 -7.61
N MET A 141 -3.44 -2.76 -7.17
CA MET A 141 -4.57 -2.58 -8.07
C MET A 141 -4.39 -1.22 -8.76
N VAL A 142 -4.29 -1.25 -10.08
CA VAL A 142 -3.94 -0.07 -10.87
C VAL A 142 -5.17 0.58 -11.49
N GLY A 143 -5.19 1.91 -11.49
CA GLY A 143 -6.29 2.71 -12.02
C GLY A 143 -7.54 2.68 -11.13
N LEU A 144 -8.62 3.26 -11.65
CA LEU A 144 -9.94 3.27 -11.02
C LEU A 144 -10.83 2.21 -11.67
N ASN A 145 -10.98 1.08 -10.99
CA ASN A 145 -11.76 -0.07 -11.45
C ASN A 145 -13.25 0.14 -11.22
N ARG A 146 -14.09 -0.57 -11.99
CA ARG A 146 -15.55 -0.40 -11.92
C ARG A 146 -16.09 -0.85 -10.57
N MET A 147 -17.04 -0.07 -10.04
CA MET A 147 -17.76 -0.36 -8.80
C MET A 147 -19.25 -0.12 -9.06
N ASP A 148 -20.12 -0.90 -8.42
CA ASP A 148 -21.56 -0.67 -8.50
C ASP A 148 -22.00 0.53 -7.63
N ILE A 149 -23.28 0.87 -7.69
CA ILE A 149 -23.86 1.99 -6.93
C ILE A 149 -23.89 1.74 -5.40
N ASN A 150 -23.85 0.47 -4.98
CA ASN A 150 -23.86 0.07 -3.58
C ASN A 150 -22.43 0.01 -2.98
N GLY A 151 -21.40 0.20 -3.80
CA GLY A 151 -20.01 0.14 -3.38
C GLY A 151 -19.35 -1.24 -3.55
N HIS A 152 -20.00 -2.20 -4.22
CA HIS A 152 -19.40 -3.49 -4.51
C HIS A 152 -18.41 -3.38 -5.68
N ALA A 153 -17.20 -3.88 -5.44
CA ALA A 153 -16.14 -3.92 -6.42
C ALA A 153 -16.49 -4.92 -7.54
N HIS A 154 -16.50 -4.46 -8.80
CA HIS A 154 -16.43 -5.38 -9.93
C HIS A 154 -14.98 -5.87 -10.09
N HIS A 155 -14.80 -6.98 -10.79
CA HIS A 155 -13.49 -7.48 -11.16
C HIS A 155 -12.63 -6.37 -11.81
N HIS A 156 -11.35 -6.31 -11.44
CA HIS A 156 -10.40 -5.33 -11.95
C HIS A 156 -10.29 -5.42 -13.49
N SER A 157 -10.06 -4.29 -14.15
CA SER A 157 -9.93 -4.24 -15.62
C SER A 157 -8.61 -4.83 -16.13
N VAL A 158 -7.58 -4.80 -15.28
CA VAL A 158 -6.25 -5.34 -15.54
C VAL A 158 -5.81 -6.12 -14.31
N THR A 159 -5.11 -7.24 -14.53
CA THR A 159 -4.50 -8.02 -13.44
C THR A 159 -3.64 -7.11 -12.54
N PRO A 160 -3.82 -7.15 -11.20
CA PRO A 160 -3.01 -6.37 -10.28
C PRO A 160 -1.51 -6.60 -10.51
N ILE A 161 -0.71 -5.55 -10.32
CA ILE A 161 0.74 -5.67 -10.50
C ILE A 161 1.34 -6.36 -9.28
N HIS A 162 1.96 -7.51 -9.52
CA HIS A 162 2.61 -8.30 -8.48
C HIS A 162 4.03 -7.82 -8.25
N GLN A 163 4.40 -7.56 -6.99
CA GLN A 163 5.75 -7.14 -6.64
C GLN A 163 6.15 -7.73 -5.29
N VAL A 164 7.41 -8.16 -5.16
CA VAL A 164 8.00 -8.45 -3.85
C VAL A 164 8.50 -7.13 -3.26
N VAL A 165 7.95 -6.74 -2.12
CA VAL A 165 8.29 -5.49 -1.43
C VAL A 165 9.06 -5.83 -0.16
N CYS A 166 10.30 -5.31 -0.06
CA CYS A 166 11.17 -5.46 1.09
C CYS A 166 11.12 -4.19 1.95
N LEU A 167 10.30 -4.19 3.00
CA LEU A 167 10.07 -2.96 3.78
C LEU A 167 11.29 -2.49 4.60
N ASN A 168 12.27 -3.37 4.83
CA ASN A 168 13.55 -2.99 5.44
C ASN A 168 14.28 -1.89 4.64
N ASN A 169 13.95 -1.74 3.35
CA ASN A 169 14.52 -0.71 2.47
C ASN A 169 13.66 0.57 2.40
N CYS A 170 12.54 0.63 3.15
CA CYS A 170 11.52 1.66 3.05
C CYS A 170 11.28 2.37 4.39
N VAL A 171 12.31 2.47 5.24
CA VAL A 171 12.21 3.10 6.57
C VAL A 171 12.25 4.62 6.42
N VAL A 172 11.39 5.33 7.16
CA VAL A 172 11.20 6.80 7.14
C VAL A 172 11.14 7.42 8.53
#